data_AF-A0A919Z1J7-F1
#
_entry.id   AF-A0A919Z1J7-F1
#
_cell.length_a   1.000
_cell.length_b   1.000
_cell.length_c   1.000
_cell.angle_alpha   90.00
_cell.angle_beta   90.00
_cell.angle_gamma   90.00
#
_symmetry.space_group_name_H-M   'P 1'
#
loop_
_entity.id
_entity.type
_entity.pdbx_description
1 polymer ?
#
loop_
_entity_poly.entity_id
_entity_poly.type
_entity_poly.pdbx_seq_one_letter_code
_entity_poly.pdbx_strand_id
1 'polypeptide(L)'
;MFLFTRILQGLSGGIVIVVAMAVATRLVEKERRGSAIGIILMGLSSSLVFGVPLGTFLSGIMGWKALFVFIGLVTIIPLLV
;
A
#
# COMPACT_ATOMS: atom_id res chain seq x y z
N MET A 1 -5.75 -0.98 -23.42
CA MET A 1 -4.51 -0.82 -22.64
C MET A 1 -4.77 -0.23 -21.24
N PHE A 2 -5.27 1.00 -21.11
CA PHE A 2 -5.46 1.68 -19.81
C PHE A 2 -6.47 1.05 -18.83
N LEU A 3 -7.55 0.45 -19.34
CA LEU A 3 -8.56 -0.22 -18.50
C LEU A 3 -7.98 -1.46 -17.81
N PHE A 4 -7.18 -2.24 -18.55
CA PHE A 4 -6.54 -3.44 -18.00
C PHE A 4 -5.58 -3.10 -16.86
N THR A 5 -4.76 -2.05 -17.02
CA THR A 5 -3.87 -1.58 -15.94
C THR A 5 -4.64 -1.08 -14.73
N ARG A 6 -5.83 -0.47 -14.91
CA ARG A 6 -6.70 -0.05 -13.80
C ARG A 6 -7.32 -1.22 -13.06
N ILE A 7 -7.75 -2.26 -13.79
CA ILE A 7 -8.25 -3.50 -13.21
C ILE A 7 -7.15 -4.15 -12.36
N LEU A 8 -5.94 -4.30 -12.92
CA LEU A 8 -4.80 -4.86 -12.18
C LEU A 8 -4.46 -4.04 -10.93
N GLN A 9 -4.44 -2.71 -11.04
CA GLN A 9 -4.16 -1.83 -9.91
C GLN A 9 -5.21 -1.96 -8.80
N GLY A 10 -6.49 -2.01 -9.16
CA GLY A 10 -7.59 -2.19 -8.20
C GLY A 10 -7.56 -3.55 -7.51
N LEU A 11 -7.32 -4.63 -8.27
CA LEU A 11 -7.22 -5.99 -7.73
C LEU A 11 -6.04 -6.13 -6.75
N SER A 12 -4.87 -5.58 -7.12
CA SER A 12 -3.66 -5.66 -6.31
C SER A 12 -3.88 -5.06 -4.90
N GLY A 13 -4.45 -3.86 -4.82
CA GLY A 13 -4.67 -3.19 -3.54
C GLY A 13 -5.51 -4.00 -2.55
N GLY A 14 -6.61 -4.60 -3.03
CA GLY A 14 -7.48 -5.43 -2.19
C GLY A 14 -6.82 -6.73 -1.73
N ILE A 15 -6.12 -7.41 -2.64
CA ILE A 15 -5.45 -8.69 -2.35
C ILE A 15 -4.35 -8.49 -1.29
N VAL A 16 -3.52 -7.45 -1.44
CA VAL A 16 -2.41 -7.18 -0.51
C VAL A 16 -2.89 -7.00 0.92
N ILE A 17 -3.96 -6.24 1.14
CA ILE A 17 -4.49 -5.98 2.50
C ILE A 17 -5.03 -7.27 3.11
N VAL A 18 -5.82 -8.04 2.36
CA VAL A 18 -6.41 -9.30 2.86
C VAL A 18 -5.32 -10.32 3.20
N VAL A 19 -4.31 -10.47 2.33
CA VAL A 19 -3.18 -11.37 2.57
C VAL A 19 -2.36 -10.91 3.78
N ALA A 20 -2.07 -9.61 3.89
CA ALA A 20 -1.33 -9.06 5.03
C ALA A 20 -2.03 -9.35 6.36
N MET A 21 -3.35 -9.16 6.43
CA MET A 21 -4.13 -9.49 7.63
C MET A 21 -4.11 -10.99 7.94
N ALA A 22 -4.26 -11.84 6.92
CA ALA A 22 -4.22 -13.29 7.08
C ALA A 22 -2.85 -13.78 7.59
N VAL A 23 -1.75 -13.21 7.09
CA VAL A 23 -0.40 -13.53 7.54
C VAL A 23 -0.15 -12.99 8.94
N ALA A 24 -0.46 -11.72 9.22
CA ALA A 24 -0.22 -11.10 10.52
C ALA A 24 -0.96 -11.82 11.66
N THR A 25 -2.22 -12.24 11.43
CA THR A 25 -3.01 -12.96 12.44
C THR A 25 -2.52 -14.38 12.72
N ARG A 26 -1.70 -14.95 11.83
CA ARG A 26 -1.00 -16.24 12.05
C ARG A 26 0.31 -16.09 12.81
N LEU A 27 0.92 -14.90 12.79
CA LEU A 27 2.18 -14.60 13.46
C LEU A 27 2.01 -14.15 14.92
N VAL A 28 0.79 -13.79 15.32
CA VAL A 28 0.48 -13.31 16.69
C VAL A 28 -0.43 -14.28 17.44
N GLU A 29 -0.35 -14.22 18.77
CA GLU A 29 -1.25 -14.92 19.69
C GLU A 29 -2.72 -14.53 19.48
N LYS A 30 -3.64 -15.43 19.85
CA LYS A 30 -5.08 -15.29 19.56
C LYS A 30 -5.66 -14.00 20.13
N GLU A 31 -5.21 -13.60 21.31
CA GLU A 31 -5.62 -12.42 22.07
C GLU A 31 -5.16 -11.12 21.39
N ARG A 32 -4.06 -11.17 20.62
CA ARG A 32 -3.44 -10.01 19.96
C ARG A 32 -3.87 -9.82 18.51
N ARG A 33 -4.66 -10.75 17.93
CA ARG A 33 -5.11 -10.68 16.54
C ARG A 33 -5.87 -9.39 16.22
N GLY A 34 -6.73 -8.92 17.14
CA GLY A 34 -7.46 -7.67 16.97
C GLY A 34 -6.53 -6.46 16.87
N SER A 35 -5.47 -6.41 17.69
CA SER A 35 -4.45 -5.36 17.64
C SER A 35 -3.64 -5.41 16.34
N ALA A 36 -3.22 -6.60 15.90
CA ALA A 36 -2.50 -6.77 14.63
C ALA A 36 -3.32 -6.28 13.42
N ILE A 37 -4.60 -6.63 13.37
CA ILE A 37 -5.55 -6.12 12.37
C ILE A 37 -5.68 -4.60 12.47
N GLY A 38 -5.82 -4.05 13.68
CA GLY A 38 -5.91 -2.62 13.93
C GLY A 38 -4.68 -1.85 13.41
N ILE A 39 -3.48 -2.39 13.59
CA ILE A 39 -2.23 -1.79 13.07
C ILE A 39 -2.23 -1.73 11.54
N ILE A 40 -2.63 -2.82 10.87
CA ILE A 40 -2.71 -2.86 9.41
C ILE A 40 -3.71 -1.82 8.89
N LEU A 41 -4.89 -1.72 9.52
CA LEU A 41 -5.91 -0.75 9.15
C LEU A 41 -5.50 0.70 9.47
N MET A 42 -4.77 0.93 10.56
CA MET A 42 -4.15 2.23 10.84
C MET A 42 -3.17 2.59 9.73
N GLY A 43 -2.29 1.67 9.34
CA GLY A 43 -1.36 1.88 8.23
C GLY A 43 -2.07 2.23 6.92
N LEU A 44 -3.14 1.51 6.59
CA LEU A 44 -3.99 1.80 5.42
C LEU A 44 -4.61 3.21 5.50
N SER A 45 -5.19 3.56 6.64
CA SER A 45 -5.82 4.87 6.85
C SER A 45 -4.81 6.00 6.77
N SER A 46 -3.65 5.85 7.43
CA SER A 46 -2.55 6.80 7.35
C SER A 46 -2.04 6.95 5.92
N SER A 47 -1.93 5.86 5.15
CA SER A 47 -1.52 5.92 3.74
C SER A 47 -2.49 6.73 2.88
N LEU A 48 -3.79 6.66 3.14
CA LEU A 48 -4.80 7.46 2.41
C LEU A 48 -4.64 8.96 2.71
N VAL A 49 -4.39 9.30 3.98
CA VAL A 49 -4.24 10.68 4.43
C VAL A 49 -2.93 11.29 3.94
N PHE A 50 -1.81 10.58 4.08
CA PHE A 50 -0.49 11.09 3.70
C PHE A 50 -0.17 10.92 2.21
N GLY A 51 -0.79 9.95 1.53
CA GLY A 51 -0.47 9.63 0.14
C GLY A 51 -0.71 10.78 -0.82
N VAL A 52 -1.84 11.50 -0.68
CA VAL A 52 -2.18 12.61 -1.59
C VAL A 52 -1.28 13.83 -1.39
N PRO A 53 -1.06 14.34 -0.15
CA PRO A 53 -0.13 15.46 0.06
C PRO A 53 1.30 15.14 -0.37
N LEU A 54 1.84 13.97 0.02
CA LEU A 54 3.20 13.57 -0.36
C LEU A 54 3.32 13.37 -1.87
N GLY A 55 2.34 12.72 -2.50
CA GLY A 55 2.31 12.53 -3.95
C GLY A 55 2.25 13.86 -4.69
N THR A 56 1.42 14.79 -4.23
CA THR A 56 1.28 16.11 -4.86
C THR A 56 2.54 16.94 -4.71
N PHE A 57 3.13 16.96 -3.51
CA PHE A 57 4.38 17.67 -3.22
C PHE A 57 5.53 17.14 -4.08
N LEU A 58 5.71 15.81 -4.13
CA LEU A 58 6.75 15.20 -4.97
C LEU A 58 6.49 15.45 -6.46
N SER A 59 5.25 15.30 -6.92
CA SER A 59 4.85 15.61 -8.31
C SER A 59 5.16 17.06 -8.68
N GLY A 60 5.02 18.01 -7.75
CA GLY A 60 5.36 19.42 -7.97
C GLY A 60 6.86 19.67 -8.21
N ILE A 61 7.73 18.84 -7.64
CA ILE A 61 9.19 18.98 -7.74
C ILE A 61 9.75 18.24 -8.97
N MET A 62 9.34 16.98 -9.17
CA MET A 62 9.93 16.10 -10.19
C MET A 62 9.00 15.82 -11.39
N GLY A 63 7.74 16.27 -11.34
CA GLY A 63 6.73 15.97 -12.34
C GLY A 63 6.07 14.60 -12.14
N TRP A 64 4.85 14.45 -12.66
CA TRP A 64 4.02 13.25 -12.47
C TRP A 64 4.62 11.97 -13.07
N LYS A 65 5.34 12.06 -14.20
CA LYS A 65 5.95 10.89 -14.85
C LYS A 65 7.05 10.27 -13.98
N ALA A 66 7.95 11.10 -13.45
CA ALA A 66 9.02 10.66 -12.57
C ALA A 66 8.47 10.10 -11.25
N LEU A 67 7.41 10.71 -10.71
CA LEU A 67 6.73 10.20 -9.52
C LEU A 67 6.16 8.79 -9.72
N PHE A 68 5.50 8.50 -10.86
CA PHE A 68 4.99 7.15 -11.13
C PHE A 68 6.11 6.10 -11.18
N VAL A 69 7.24 6.43 -11.81
CA VAL A 69 8.42 5.55 -11.84
C VAL A 69 8.97 5.35 -10.43
N PHE A 70 9.11 6.44 -9.66
CA PHE A 70 9.59 6.41 -8.28
C PHE A 70 8.72 5.52 -7.38
N ILE A 71 7.39 5.70 -7.40
CA ILE A 71 6.45 4.86 -6.64
C ILE A 71 6.57 3.38 -7.07
N GLY A 72 6.70 3.13 -8.38
CA GLY A 72 6.92 1.79 -8.91
C GLY A 72 8.18 1.14 -8.32
N LEU A 73 9.30 1.87 -8.25
CA LEU A 73 10.55 1.38 -7.65
C LEU A 73 10.43 1.16 -6.14
N VAL A 74 9.81 2.10 -5.41
CA VAL A 74 9.60 1.97 -3.96
C VAL A 74 8.73 0.75 -3.62
N THR A 75 7.77 0.41 -4.48
CA THR A 75 6.90 -0.78 -4.33
C THR A 75 7.68 -2.10 -4.42
N ILE A 76 8.91 -2.09 -4.94
CA ILE A 76 9.77 -3.28 -4.97
C ILE A 76 10.35 -3.57 -3.58
N ILE A 77 10.54 -2.55 -2.74
CA ILE A 77 11.19 -2.70 -1.43
C ILE A 77 10.46 -3.72 -0.53
N PRO A 78 9.12 -3.67 -0.36
CA PRO A 78 8.40 -4.69 0.41
C PRO A 78 8.45 -6.10 -0.16
N LEU A 79 8.83 -6.29 -1.44
CA LEU A 79 8.99 -7.62 -2.04
C LEU A 79 10.34 -8.26 -1.69
N LEU A 80 11.30 -7.46 -1.22
CA LEU A 80 12.67 -7.91 -0.90
C LEU A 80 12.83 -8.29 0.59
N VAL A 81 11.83 -8.02 1.42
CA VAL A 81 11.82 -8.27 2.88
C VAL A 81 10.81 -9.37 3.19
#